data_AF-A0A850SUU2-F1
#
_entry.id   AF-A0A850SUU2-F1
#
_cell.length_a   1.000
_cell.length_b   1.000
_cell.length_c   1.000
_cell.angle_alpha   90.00
_cell.angle_beta   90.00
_cell.angle_gamma   90.00
#
_symmetry.space_group_name_H-M   'P 1'
#
loop_
_entity.id
_entity.type
_entity.pdbx_description
1 polymer ?
#
loop_
_entity_poly.entity_id
_entity_poly.type
_entity_poly.pdbx_seq_one_letter_code
_entity_poly.pdbx_strand_id
1 'polypeptide(L)'
;MISRIARLCAIAALSPALAVAAPLTANELPQSLLAACESRAAALSRAEAPIVAAARDLIAMGVFREADFDGVGIGFCGLKAAGGPAATANCANDSILADEGFASHDQRLPLVAVLAHEMRHHQQHQERKAAGGEGYCESAAYAAEKPELEAEADAFGDAVAALFFVGRDVEIVNDCKVDIALYVEADEALAPAGPARFTAVAALSRESLALKALSGEVRFYAQSQPRDGVRYVWRGPNRTDLRFIGGKPYALKRATLQASSPTEGPFRLRLSCPGATVAPKR
;
A
#
# COMPACT_ATOMS: atom_id res chain seq x y z
N MET A 1 -43.94 61.59 34.49
CA MET A 1 -43.86 60.26 33.85
C MET A 1 -42.39 60.00 33.49
N ILE A 2 -41.55 59.58 34.45
CA ILE A 2 -41.05 58.20 34.65
C ILE A 2 -40.57 57.59 33.30
N SER A 3 -39.32 57.79 32.87
CA SER A 3 -38.07 57.13 33.29
C SER A 3 -38.05 55.62 33.09
N ARG A 4 -37.28 55.13 32.09
CA ARG A 4 -36.43 53.92 32.06
C ARG A 4 -36.02 53.59 30.60
N ILE A 5 -34.94 52.81 30.45
CA ILE A 5 -34.23 52.38 29.22
C ILE A 5 -33.03 53.33 28.92
N ALA A 6 -31.75 52.93 28.95
CA ALA A 6 -31.12 51.62 28.96
C ALA A 6 -29.80 51.65 29.77
N ARG A 7 -29.56 50.61 30.56
CA ARG A 7 -28.20 50.15 30.91
C ARG A 7 -27.93 48.91 30.06
N LEU A 8 -27.12 49.04 29.02
CA LEU A 8 -26.43 47.90 28.44
C LEU A 8 -25.05 47.83 29.09
N CYS A 9 -24.93 47.00 30.13
CA CYS A 9 -23.65 46.46 30.54
C CYS A 9 -23.19 45.50 29.44
N ALA A 10 -22.16 45.89 28.70
CA ALA A 10 -21.36 44.96 27.93
C ALA A 10 -20.60 44.07 28.93
N ILE A 11 -21.11 42.87 29.18
CA ILE A 11 -20.32 41.80 29.78
C ILE A 11 -19.53 41.19 28.62
N ALA A 12 -18.25 41.52 28.57
CA ALA A 12 -17.27 40.80 27.78
C ALA A 12 -17.31 39.32 28.19
N ALA A 13 -17.83 38.47 27.31
CA ALA A 13 -17.76 37.03 27.47
C ALA A 13 -16.31 36.58 27.23
N LEU A 14 -15.54 36.53 28.31
CA LEU A 14 -14.35 35.68 28.42
C LEU A 14 -14.78 34.24 28.18
N SER A 15 -14.61 33.75 26.95
CA SER A 15 -14.64 32.32 26.68
C SER A 15 -13.20 31.82 26.78
N PRO A 16 -12.84 30.96 27.75
CA PRO A 16 -11.56 30.30 27.74
C PRO A 16 -11.56 29.31 26.56
N ALA A 17 -10.67 29.55 25.60
CA ALA A 17 -10.32 28.55 24.62
C ALA A 17 -9.85 27.30 25.39
N LEU A 18 -10.60 26.20 25.31
CA LEU A 18 -10.08 24.89 25.65
C LEU A 18 -8.91 24.62 24.72
N ALA A 19 -7.70 24.87 25.21
CA ALA A 19 -6.49 24.35 24.60
C ALA A 19 -6.57 22.83 24.73
N VAL A 20 -7.06 22.17 23.67
CA VAL A 20 -6.89 20.73 23.50
C VAL A 20 -5.38 20.52 23.46
N ALA A 21 -4.83 19.90 24.50
CA ALA A 21 -3.41 19.58 24.54
C ALA A 21 -3.06 18.79 23.28
N ALA A 22 -1.99 19.19 22.59
CA ALA A 22 -1.48 18.42 21.46
C ALA A 22 -1.16 17.00 21.95
N PRO A 23 -1.48 15.96 21.16
CA PRO A 23 -1.12 14.59 21.52
C PRO A 23 0.39 14.52 21.74
N LEU A 24 0.79 13.76 22.74
CA LEU A 24 2.18 13.44 23.00
C LEU A 24 2.76 12.72 21.78
N THR A 25 3.97 13.08 21.40
CA THR A 25 4.77 12.27 20.49
C THR A 25 5.18 10.97 21.19
N ALA A 26 5.50 9.94 20.43
CA ALA A 26 5.90 8.64 20.99
C ALA A 26 7.06 8.72 22.00
N ASN A 27 7.97 9.69 21.84
CA ASN A 27 9.12 9.89 22.72
C ASN A 27 8.74 10.52 24.07
N GLU A 28 7.56 11.12 24.15
CA GLU A 28 7.02 11.72 25.38
C GLU A 28 6.16 10.72 26.16
N LEU A 29 5.94 9.52 25.60
CA LEU A 29 5.28 8.43 26.31
C LEU A 29 6.21 7.84 27.38
N PRO A 30 5.65 7.37 28.51
CA PRO A 30 6.45 6.69 29.54
C PRO A 30 7.17 5.47 28.97
N GLN A 31 8.49 5.37 29.17
CA GLN A 31 9.29 4.22 28.70
C GLN A 31 8.75 2.87 29.21
N SER A 32 8.18 2.82 30.42
CA SER A 32 7.58 1.61 30.96
C SER A 32 6.35 1.14 30.17
N LEU A 33 5.60 2.07 29.57
CA LEU A 33 4.49 1.75 28.69
C LEU A 33 4.99 1.25 27.34
N LEU A 34 5.99 1.93 26.76
CA LEU A 34 6.61 1.50 25.50
C LEU A 34 7.21 0.09 25.63
N ALA A 35 7.98 -0.18 26.69
CA ALA A 35 8.56 -1.49 26.95
C ALA A 35 7.50 -2.60 27.11
N ALA A 36 6.39 -2.29 27.79
CA ALA A 36 5.27 -3.22 27.92
C ALA A 36 4.61 -3.51 26.57
N CYS A 37 4.47 -2.50 25.72
CA CYS A 37 3.88 -2.65 24.38
C CYS A 37 4.82 -3.37 23.41
N GLU A 38 6.12 -3.10 23.45
CA GLU A 38 7.14 -3.81 22.69
C GLU A 38 7.19 -5.30 23.03
N SER A 39 6.99 -5.66 24.30
CA SER A 39 6.92 -7.07 24.69
C SER A 39 5.77 -7.84 24.04
N ARG A 40 4.76 -7.13 23.54
CA ARG A 40 3.60 -7.67 22.79
C ARG A 40 3.81 -7.60 21.28
N ALA A 41 4.73 -6.78 20.80
CA ALA A 41 5.03 -6.67 19.39
C ALA A 41 5.57 -8.01 18.87
N ALA A 42 5.00 -8.48 17.78
CA ALA A 42 5.31 -9.79 17.21
C ALA A 42 5.74 -9.65 15.76
N ALA A 43 6.59 -10.57 15.29
CA ALA A 43 6.85 -10.71 13.86
C ALA A 43 5.53 -10.84 13.08
N LEU A 44 5.49 -10.38 11.83
CA LEU A 44 4.27 -10.29 11.02
C LEU A 44 3.43 -11.59 11.00
N SER A 45 4.08 -12.77 11.00
CA SER A 45 3.40 -14.08 11.02
C SER A 45 2.55 -14.35 12.27
N ARG A 46 2.76 -13.59 13.35
CA ARG A 46 2.08 -13.69 14.64
C ARG A 46 1.39 -12.40 15.06
N ALA A 47 1.47 -11.35 14.25
CA ALA A 47 0.77 -10.10 14.49
C ALA A 47 -0.75 -10.29 14.36
N GLU A 48 -1.50 -9.33 14.88
CA GLU A 48 -2.95 -9.35 14.85
C GLU A 48 -3.50 -9.28 13.42
N ALA A 49 -4.62 -9.94 13.18
CA ALA A 49 -5.20 -10.12 11.83
C ALA A 49 -5.35 -8.82 11.01
N PRO A 50 -5.76 -7.68 11.58
CA PRO A 50 -5.85 -6.43 10.81
C PRO A 50 -4.49 -5.91 10.33
N ILE A 51 -3.43 -6.03 11.13
CA ILE A 51 -2.06 -5.65 10.73
C ILE A 51 -1.59 -6.54 9.59
N VAL A 52 -1.82 -7.86 9.71
CA VAL A 52 -1.48 -8.82 8.66
C VAL A 52 -2.23 -8.51 7.36
N ALA A 53 -3.50 -8.10 7.43
CA ALA A 53 -4.27 -7.69 6.26
C ALA A 53 -3.70 -6.42 5.61
N ALA A 54 -3.39 -5.39 6.41
CA ALA A 54 -2.80 -4.15 5.90
C ALA A 54 -1.41 -4.38 5.27
N ALA A 55 -0.57 -5.20 5.89
CA ALA A 55 0.74 -5.56 5.33
C ALA A 55 0.59 -6.30 3.99
N ARG A 56 -0.35 -7.26 3.90
CA ARG A 56 -0.64 -7.97 2.64
C ARG A 56 -1.11 -7.03 1.55
N ASP A 57 -1.95 -6.05 1.90
CA ASP A 57 -2.41 -5.03 0.96
C ASP A 57 -1.26 -4.18 0.43
N LEU A 58 -0.36 -3.72 1.31
CA LEU A 58 0.83 -2.96 0.93
C LEU A 58 1.76 -3.76 0.01
N ILE A 59 1.93 -5.06 0.30
CA ILE A 59 2.71 -5.98 -0.54
C ILE A 59 2.02 -6.20 -1.90
N ALA A 60 0.71 -6.43 -1.90
CA ALA A 60 -0.07 -6.59 -3.12
C ALA A 60 -0.03 -5.33 -3.98
N MET A 61 0.03 -4.14 -3.36
CA MET A 61 0.18 -2.86 -4.06
C MET A 61 1.62 -2.56 -4.51
N GLY A 62 2.58 -3.43 -4.19
CA GLY A 62 3.99 -3.26 -4.52
C GLY A 62 4.66 -2.10 -3.77
N VAL A 63 4.06 -1.66 -2.65
CA VAL A 63 4.64 -0.63 -1.77
C VAL A 63 5.85 -1.19 -1.03
N PHE A 64 5.72 -2.42 -0.52
CA PHE A 64 6.77 -3.16 0.17
C PHE A 64 6.87 -4.58 -0.37
N ARG A 65 8.00 -5.24 -0.10
CA ARG A 65 8.21 -6.67 -0.30
C ARG A 65 7.95 -7.40 1.01
N GLU A 66 7.67 -8.69 0.95
CA GLU A 66 7.55 -9.54 2.16
C GLU A 66 8.79 -9.40 3.06
N ALA A 67 9.98 -9.44 2.47
CA ALA A 67 11.25 -9.30 3.19
C ALA A 67 11.45 -7.94 3.88
N ASP A 68 10.71 -6.90 3.49
CA ASP A 68 10.80 -5.61 4.17
C ASP A 68 10.11 -5.64 5.54
N PHE A 69 9.28 -6.65 5.82
CA PHE A 69 8.67 -6.91 7.13
C PHE A 69 9.46 -7.94 7.96
N ASP A 70 10.60 -8.43 7.46
CA ASP A 70 11.46 -9.33 8.23
C ASP A 70 12.19 -8.53 9.32
N GLY A 71 12.14 -9.02 10.56
CA GLY A 71 12.84 -8.39 11.67
C GLY A 71 12.12 -7.22 12.34
N VAL A 72 10.98 -6.74 11.80
CA VAL A 72 10.13 -5.76 12.49
C VAL A 72 9.11 -6.46 13.39
N GLY A 73 9.04 -6.04 14.66
CA GLY A 73 7.96 -6.42 15.57
C GLY A 73 6.78 -5.45 15.41
N ILE A 74 5.56 -5.94 15.21
CA ILE A 74 4.37 -5.09 15.11
C ILE A 74 3.35 -5.55 16.14
N GLY A 75 2.74 -4.62 16.89
CA GLY A 75 1.69 -4.96 17.85
C GLY A 75 0.81 -3.78 18.24
N PHE A 76 -0.33 -4.09 18.86
CA PHE A 76 -1.22 -3.07 19.42
C PHE A 76 -0.85 -2.67 20.86
N CYS A 77 -1.13 -1.41 21.18
CA CYS A 77 -0.84 -0.76 22.45
C CYS A 77 -1.89 0.33 22.73
N GLY A 78 -2.26 0.63 23.97
CA GLY A 78 -3.17 1.74 24.29
C GLY A 78 -2.53 3.13 24.19
N LEU A 79 -1.88 3.46 23.06
CA LEU A 79 -1.11 4.69 22.86
C LEU A 79 -1.98 5.94 23.06
N LYS A 80 -3.17 5.99 22.46
CA LYS A 80 -4.07 7.14 22.59
C LYS A 80 -4.64 7.29 23.99
N ALA A 81 -4.91 6.18 24.69
CA ALA A 81 -5.34 6.21 26.09
C ALA A 81 -4.26 6.83 27.00
N ALA A 82 -2.99 6.73 26.60
CA ALA A 82 -1.86 7.38 27.25
C ALA A 82 -1.56 8.80 26.70
N GLY A 83 -2.42 9.34 25.83
CA GLY A 83 -2.26 10.65 25.20
C GLY A 83 -1.29 10.67 24.02
N GLY A 84 -0.83 9.51 23.54
CA GLY A 84 0.12 9.34 22.45
C GLY A 84 -0.50 9.31 21.04
N PRO A 85 0.33 9.02 20.02
CA PRO A 85 -0.09 8.98 18.62
C PRO A 85 -0.92 7.72 18.30
N ALA A 86 -1.43 7.66 17.06
CA ALA A 86 -2.15 6.49 16.56
C ALA A 86 -1.25 5.29 16.27
N ALA A 87 -0.01 5.53 15.88
CA ALA A 87 1.05 4.54 15.81
C ALA A 87 2.42 5.22 15.97
N THR A 88 3.47 4.41 16.10
CA THR A 88 4.85 4.86 16.13
C THR A 88 5.84 3.73 15.85
N ALA A 89 6.92 4.03 15.13
CA ALA A 89 8.07 3.15 14.98
C ALA A 89 9.16 3.47 16.02
N ASN A 90 9.51 2.48 16.84
CA ASN A 90 10.63 2.57 17.76
C ASN A 90 11.96 2.26 17.05
N CYS A 91 12.84 3.27 16.99
CA CYS A 91 14.17 3.17 16.40
C CYS A 91 15.10 2.17 17.13
N ALA A 92 15.04 2.10 18.46
CA ALA A 92 15.93 1.30 19.28
C ALA A 92 15.62 -0.21 19.21
N ASN A 93 14.33 -0.55 19.16
CA ASN A 93 13.86 -1.93 19.29
C ASN A 93 13.28 -2.51 17.99
N ASP A 94 13.38 -1.78 16.88
CA ASP A 94 12.90 -2.23 15.57
C ASP A 94 11.45 -2.73 15.60
N SER A 95 10.58 -1.93 16.23
CA SER A 95 9.17 -2.27 16.37
C SER A 95 8.25 -1.13 15.93
N ILE A 96 7.05 -1.49 15.53
CA ILE A 96 5.95 -0.58 15.22
C ILE A 96 4.82 -0.87 16.20
N LEU A 97 4.40 0.15 16.93
CA LEU A 97 3.33 0.09 17.92
C LEU A 97 2.13 0.85 17.38
N ALA A 98 0.97 0.22 17.31
CA ALA A 98 -0.28 0.86 16.86
C ALA A 98 -1.31 0.93 18.00
N ASP A 99 -2.25 1.88 17.96
CA ASP A 99 -3.25 2.05 19.01
C ASP A 99 -4.31 0.92 19.07
N GLU A 100 -4.66 0.47 20.27
CA GLU A 100 -5.73 -0.50 20.56
C GLU A 100 -7.10 0.12 20.20
N GLY A 101 -7.50 0.00 18.94
CA GLY A 101 -8.73 0.60 18.42
C GLY A 101 -8.57 1.22 17.03
N PHE A 102 -7.33 1.35 16.56
CA PHE A 102 -7.01 1.87 15.23
C PHE A 102 -7.45 0.94 14.07
N ALA A 103 -7.75 -0.31 14.39
CA ALA A 103 -8.01 -1.35 13.40
C ALA A 103 -9.42 -1.96 13.48
N SER A 104 -10.43 -1.15 13.82
CA SER A 104 -11.81 -1.57 13.59
C SER A 104 -11.99 -1.95 12.12
N HIS A 105 -12.83 -2.96 11.85
CA HIS A 105 -12.96 -3.58 10.51
C HIS A 105 -13.31 -2.60 9.36
N ASP A 106 -13.79 -1.40 9.70
CA ASP A 106 -14.19 -0.32 8.82
C ASP A 106 -13.07 0.72 8.52
N GLN A 107 -11.90 0.64 9.17
CA GLN A 107 -10.79 1.60 9.01
C GLN A 107 -9.58 1.04 8.23
N ARG A 108 -9.83 0.26 7.17
CA ARG A 108 -8.78 -0.39 6.37
C ARG A 108 -7.79 0.59 5.72
N LEU A 109 -8.27 1.69 5.12
CA LEU A 109 -7.42 2.66 4.42
C LEU A 109 -6.52 3.47 5.39
N PRO A 110 -7.05 4.03 6.51
CA PRO A 110 -6.21 4.67 7.52
C PRO A 110 -5.12 3.74 8.09
N LEU A 111 -5.45 2.47 8.35
CA LEU A 111 -4.48 1.49 8.85
C LEU A 111 -3.35 1.24 7.86
N VAL A 112 -3.67 1.09 6.57
CA VAL A 112 -2.67 0.91 5.51
C VAL A 112 -1.74 2.12 5.40
N ALA A 113 -2.30 3.34 5.44
CA ALA A 113 -1.51 4.57 5.33
C ALA A 113 -0.58 4.76 6.52
N VAL A 114 -1.08 4.55 7.74
CA VAL A 114 -0.28 4.66 8.97
C VAL A 114 0.78 3.56 9.02
N LEU A 115 0.43 2.31 8.71
CA LEU A 115 1.43 1.25 8.66
C LEU A 115 2.51 1.55 7.63
N ALA A 116 2.17 2.15 6.49
CA ALA A 116 3.16 2.59 5.51
C ALA A 116 4.08 3.70 6.00
N HIS A 117 3.52 4.69 6.70
CA HIS A 117 4.29 5.75 7.38
C HIS A 117 5.28 5.14 8.39
N GLU A 118 4.81 4.27 9.28
CA GLU A 118 5.68 3.67 10.31
C GLU A 118 6.73 2.72 9.72
N MET A 119 6.39 1.99 8.66
CA MET A 119 7.37 1.19 7.92
C MET A 119 8.42 2.07 7.23
N ARG A 120 8.07 3.28 6.76
CA ARG A 120 9.05 4.22 6.22
C ARG A 120 10.02 4.68 7.31
N HIS A 121 9.52 4.97 8.51
CA HIS A 121 10.39 5.25 9.65
C HIS A 121 11.32 4.09 9.99
N HIS A 122 10.79 2.86 10.03
CA HIS A 122 11.63 1.69 10.27
C HIS A 122 12.77 1.57 9.24
N GLN A 123 12.49 1.76 7.94
CA GLN A 123 13.53 1.75 6.90
C GLN A 123 14.56 2.87 7.09
N GLN A 124 14.11 4.10 7.35
CA GLN A 124 15.00 5.24 7.62
C GLN A 124 15.93 4.93 8.82
N HIS A 125 15.39 4.38 9.90
CA HIS A 125 16.16 3.98 11.08
C HIS A 125 17.19 2.89 10.74
N GLN A 126 16.81 1.87 9.96
CA GLN A 126 17.72 0.81 9.52
C GLN A 126 18.86 1.35 8.65
N GLU A 127 18.54 2.21 7.67
CA GLU A 127 19.54 2.85 6.80
C GLU A 127 20.53 3.70 7.61
N ARG A 128 20.03 4.47 8.59
CA ARG A 128 20.85 5.34 9.43
C ARG A 128 21.68 4.57 10.45
N LYS A 129 21.15 3.51 11.06
CA LYS A 129 21.92 2.59 11.91
C LYS A 129 23.02 1.88 11.12
N ALA A 130 22.74 1.45 9.90
CA ALA A 130 23.74 0.83 9.03
C ALA A 130 24.88 1.81 8.65
N ALA A 131 24.57 3.09 8.49
CA ALA A 131 25.57 4.12 8.13
C ALA A 131 26.33 4.70 9.33
N GLY A 132 25.63 4.95 10.45
CA GLY A 132 26.11 5.69 11.61
C GLY A 132 26.34 4.85 12.88
N GLY A 133 25.99 3.56 12.85
CA GLY A 133 26.08 2.62 13.97
C GLY A 133 24.79 2.53 14.81
N GLU A 134 24.71 1.49 15.64
CA GLU A 134 23.55 1.18 16.49
C GLU A 134 23.14 2.31 17.45
N GLY A 135 24.09 3.19 17.82
CA GLY A 135 23.83 4.35 18.69
C GLY A 135 23.13 5.53 18.01
N TYR A 136 22.76 5.42 16.72
CA TYR A 136 22.12 6.52 15.98
C TYR A 136 20.86 7.05 16.68
N CYS A 137 20.00 6.17 17.19
CA CYS A 137 18.72 6.54 17.78
C CYS A 137 18.85 7.41 19.05
N GLU A 138 20.00 7.36 19.73
CA GLU A 138 20.30 8.18 20.92
C GLU A 138 21.16 9.42 20.58
N SER A 139 21.50 9.59 19.31
CA SER A 139 22.44 10.63 18.87
C SER A 139 21.77 12.00 18.70
N ALA A 140 22.57 13.06 18.83
CA ALA A 140 22.14 14.41 18.47
C ALA A 140 21.80 14.54 16.97
N ALA A 141 22.37 13.69 16.12
CA ALA A 141 22.07 13.66 14.70
C ALA A 141 20.62 13.22 14.46
N TYR A 142 20.17 12.15 15.12
CA TYR A 142 18.76 11.73 15.05
C TYR A 142 17.81 12.84 15.51
N ALA A 143 18.10 13.50 16.64
CA ALA A 143 17.28 14.61 17.12
C ALA A 143 17.18 15.78 16.12
N ALA A 144 18.24 16.04 15.36
CA ALA A 144 18.28 17.09 14.34
C ALA A 144 17.57 16.67 13.02
N GLU A 145 17.71 15.41 12.61
CA GLU A 145 17.11 14.86 11.39
C GLU A 145 15.62 14.52 11.55
N LYS A 146 15.16 14.28 12.78
CA LYS A 146 13.81 13.81 13.08
C LYS A 146 12.69 14.59 12.37
N PRO A 147 12.67 15.93 12.34
CA PRO A 147 11.59 16.66 11.66
C PRO A 147 11.52 16.40 10.15
N GLU A 148 12.67 16.18 9.51
CA GLU A 148 12.74 15.86 8.08
C GLU A 148 12.30 14.41 7.84
N LEU A 149 12.73 13.47 8.69
CA LEU A 149 12.32 12.07 8.62
C LEU A 149 10.81 11.90 8.78
N GLU A 150 10.20 12.63 9.72
CA GLU A 150 8.74 12.68 9.94
C GLU A 150 8.02 13.20 8.70
N ALA A 151 8.45 14.35 8.16
CA ALA A 151 7.84 14.92 6.97
C ALA A 151 7.92 14.00 5.75
N GLU A 152 9.01 13.24 5.62
CA GLU A 152 9.17 12.24 4.57
C GLU A 152 8.23 11.03 4.79
N ALA A 153 8.11 10.53 6.02
CA ALA A 153 7.21 9.43 6.36
C ALA A 153 5.74 9.82 6.17
N ASP A 154 5.36 11.05 6.54
CA ASP A 154 4.04 11.64 6.26
C ASP A 154 3.75 11.68 4.77
N ALA A 155 4.67 12.27 3.97
CA ALA A 155 4.51 12.34 2.53
C ALA A 155 4.39 10.94 1.88
N PHE A 156 5.12 9.97 2.41
CA PHE A 156 5.04 8.57 1.96
C PHE A 156 3.69 7.94 2.31
N GLY A 157 3.22 8.10 3.55
CA GLY A 157 1.90 7.62 4.00
C GLY A 157 0.75 8.23 3.20
N ASP A 158 0.80 9.54 2.94
CA ASP A 158 -0.17 10.25 2.11
C ASP A 158 -0.17 9.76 0.66
N ALA A 159 1.01 9.55 0.07
CA ALA A 159 1.13 9.01 -1.28
C ALA A 159 0.55 7.58 -1.37
N VAL A 160 0.77 6.74 -0.35
CA VAL A 160 0.17 5.41 -0.27
C VAL A 160 -1.35 5.49 -0.10
N ALA A 161 -1.85 6.38 0.76
CA ALA A 161 -3.29 6.58 0.92
C ALA A 161 -3.95 7.00 -0.40
N ALA A 162 -3.36 7.96 -1.10
CA ALA A 162 -3.81 8.41 -2.41
C ALA A 162 -3.78 7.24 -3.42
N LEU A 163 -2.71 6.44 -3.43
CA LEU A 163 -2.56 5.29 -4.30
C LEU A 163 -3.67 4.24 -4.10
N PHE A 164 -4.04 3.93 -2.86
CA PHE A 164 -5.16 3.02 -2.57
C PHE A 164 -6.52 3.61 -2.93
N PHE A 165 -6.64 4.94 -2.98
CA PHE A 165 -7.85 5.60 -3.44
C PHE A 165 -7.98 5.56 -4.98
N VAL A 166 -6.88 5.75 -5.72
CA VAL A 166 -6.91 5.84 -7.19
C VAL A 166 -6.59 4.54 -7.93
N GLY A 167 -5.91 3.60 -7.27
CA GLY A 167 -5.37 2.37 -7.86
C GLY A 167 -4.24 2.59 -8.86
N ARG A 168 -3.59 1.50 -9.27
CA ARG A 168 -2.53 1.52 -10.29
C ARG A 168 -3.08 1.18 -11.67
N ASP A 169 -2.56 1.85 -12.69
CA ASP A 169 -2.80 1.41 -14.07
C ASP A 169 -2.19 0.03 -14.32
N VAL A 170 -2.77 -0.72 -15.24
CA VAL A 170 -2.18 -1.97 -15.74
C VAL A 170 -1.60 -1.72 -17.13
N GLU A 171 -0.28 -1.82 -17.23
CA GLU A 171 0.48 -1.65 -18.46
C GLU A 171 0.87 -3.01 -19.05
N ILE A 172 0.63 -3.17 -20.34
CA ILE A 172 0.98 -4.38 -21.09
C ILE A 172 2.17 -4.05 -21.97
N VAL A 173 3.20 -4.89 -21.92
CA VAL A 173 4.37 -4.81 -22.79
C VAL A 173 4.42 -6.07 -23.65
N ASN A 174 4.26 -5.91 -24.96
CA ASN A 174 4.38 -6.99 -25.93
C ASN A 174 5.79 -6.98 -26.54
N ASP A 175 6.68 -7.82 -26.02
CA ASP A 175 8.04 -7.98 -26.57
C ASP A 175 8.07 -8.95 -27.77
N CYS A 176 6.93 -9.47 -28.23
CA CYS A 176 6.85 -10.30 -29.43
C CYS A 176 6.91 -9.47 -30.71
N LYS A 177 7.44 -10.06 -31.78
CA LYS A 177 7.42 -9.50 -33.14
C LYS A 177 6.07 -9.65 -33.85
N VAL A 178 5.02 -10.03 -33.14
CA VAL A 178 3.66 -10.25 -33.67
C VAL A 178 2.63 -9.63 -32.73
N ASP A 179 1.49 -9.24 -33.29
CA ASP A 179 0.37 -8.70 -32.53
C ASP A 179 -0.22 -9.78 -31.59
N ILE A 180 -0.72 -9.35 -30.43
CA ILE A 180 -1.33 -10.22 -29.42
C ILE A 180 -2.78 -9.77 -29.17
N ALA A 181 -3.69 -10.74 -29.07
CA ALA A 181 -5.00 -10.54 -28.45
C ALA A 181 -4.89 -10.89 -26.96
N LEU A 182 -5.19 -9.93 -26.10
CA LEU A 182 -5.06 -10.07 -24.65
C LEU A 182 -6.36 -9.75 -23.93
N TYR A 183 -6.70 -10.56 -22.94
CA TYR A 183 -7.73 -10.30 -21.95
C TYR A 183 -7.07 -10.25 -20.58
N VAL A 184 -7.37 -9.21 -19.81
CA VAL A 184 -6.86 -9.02 -18.44
C VAL A 184 -7.99 -8.57 -17.55
N GLU A 185 -8.00 -9.11 -16.32
CA GLU A 185 -8.85 -8.67 -15.23
C GLU A 185 -8.00 -8.55 -13.98
N ALA A 186 -8.10 -7.44 -13.26
CA ALA A 186 -7.59 -7.38 -11.90
C ALA A 186 -8.53 -8.15 -10.95
N ASP A 187 -7.97 -8.74 -9.91
CA ASP A 187 -8.77 -9.42 -8.89
C ASP A 187 -9.49 -8.41 -8.00
N GLU A 188 -8.84 -7.27 -7.75
CA GLU A 188 -9.41 -6.09 -7.09
C GLU A 188 -9.26 -4.88 -8.00
N ALA A 189 -10.38 -4.38 -8.53
CA ALA A 189 -10.43 -3.30 -9.51
C ALA A 189 -11.32 -2.14 -9.03
N LEU A 190 -10.94 -0.92 -9.38
CA LEU A 190 -11.81 0.24 -9.26
C LEU A 190 -12.68 0.38 -10.52
N ALA A 191 -13.94 0.78 -10.33
CA ALA A 191 -14.84 1.10 -11.42
C ALA A 191 -14.47 2.45 -12.07
N PRO A 192 -14.78 2.68 -13.37
CA PRO A 192 -15.44 1.77 -14.29
C PRO A 192 -14.41 1.03 -15.18
N ALA A 193 -14.32 -0.29 -15.00
CA ALA A 193 -13.75 -1.13 -16.06
C ALA A 193 -14.74 -1.12 -17.24
N GLY A 194 -14.28 -0.73 -18.44
CA GLY A 194 -15.08 -0.87 -19.66
C GLY A 194 -15.51 -2.34 -19.90
N PRO A 195 -16.38 -2.61 -20.88
CA PRO A 195 -16.86 -3.96 -21.13
C PRO A 195 -15.70 -4.93 -21.38
N ALA A 196 -15.73 -6.05 -20.67
CA ALA A 196 -14.77 -7.14 -20.77
C ALA A 196 -14.58 -7.57 -22.24
N ARG A 197 -13.40 -7.31 -22.80
CA ARG A 197 -13.08 -7.61 -24.21
C ARG A 197 -11.61 -7.94 -24.40
N PHE A 198 -11.31 -8.63 -25.49
CA PHE A 198 -9.94 -8.78 -25.96
C PHE A 198 -9.43 -7.47 -26.51
N THR A 199 -8.27 -7.04 -26.03
CA THR A 199 -7.52 -5.88 -26.52
C THR A 199 -6.43 -6.36 -27.46
N ALA A 200 -6.31 -5.76 -28.63
CA ALA A 200 -5.20 -5.99 -29.53
C ALA A 200 -4.00 -5.14 -29.04
N VAL A 201 -2.85 -5.78 -28.90
CA VAL A 201 -1.58 -5.14 -28.50
C VAL A 201 -0.60 -5.38 -29.64
N ALA A 202 -0.13 -4.30 -30.26
CA ALA A 202 0.75 -4.38 -31.42
C ALA A 202 2.09 -5.04 -31.09
N ALA A 203 2.75 -5.62 -32.09
CA ALA A 203 4.11 -6.13 -31.97
C ALA A 203 5.08 -5.06 -31.42
N LEU A 204 5.96 -5.45 -30.50
CA LEU A 204 6.99 -4.59 -29.91
C LEU A 204 6.43 -3.28 -29.33
N SER A 205 5.20 -3.32 -28.81
CA SER A 205 4.49 -2.14 -28.29
C SER A 205 4.18 -2.26 -26.81
N ARG A 206 3.72 -1.14 -26.26
CA ARG A 206 3.27 -0.98 -24.90
C ARG A 206 1.90 -0.30 -24.92
N GLU A 207 0.96 -0.85 -24.16
CA GLU A 207 -0.42 -0.35 -24.08
C GLU A 207 -0.85 -0.25 -22.61
N SER A 208 -1.49 0.87 -22.25
CA SER A 208 -2.11 1.01 -20.93
C SER A 208 -3.58 0.60 -21.01
N LEU A 209 -4.01 -0.27 -20.10
CA LEU A 209 -5.41 -0.65 -20.00
C LEU A 209 -6.20 0.45 -19.27
N ALA A 210 -7.44 0.69 -19.70
CA ALA A 210 -8.40 1.51 -18.97
C ALA A 210 -8.95 0.76 -17.74
N LEU A 211 -8.05 0.40 -16.83
CA LEU A 211 -8.30 -0.36 -15.61
C LEU A 211 -7.38 0.18 -14.51
N LYS A 212 -7.97 0.44 -13.33
CA LYS A 212 -7.24 0.73 -12.10
C LYS A 212 -7.33 -0.47 -11.16
N ALA A 213 -6.20 -1.00 -10.73
CA ALA A 213 -6.10 -2.16 -9.86
C ALA A 213 -5.65 -1.77 -8.45
N LEU A 214 -6.26 -2.41 -7.44
CA LEU A 214 -5.89 -2.32 -6.02
C LEU A 214 -5.04 -3.53 -5.57
N SER A 215 -4.65 -4.37 -6.51
CA SER A 215 -3.77 -5.51 -6.28
C SER A 215 -2.93 -5.75 -7.52
N GLY A 216 -1.68 -6.17 -7.32
CA GLY A 216 -0.83 -6.68 -8.38
C GLY A 216 -1.30 -8.03 -8.91
N GLU A 217 -2.25 -8.70 -8.26
CA GLU A 217 -2.83 -9.94 -8.78
C GLU A 217 -3.82 -9.68 -9.92
N VAL A 218 -3.49 -10.19 -11.10
CA VAL A 218 -4.36 -10.15 -12.28
C VAL A 218 -4.55 -11.54 -12.87
N ARG A 219 -5.73 -11.78 -13.44
CA ARG A 219 -6.01 -12.91 -14.32
C ARG A 219 -5.88 -12.48 -15.77
N PHE A 220 -5.17 -13.27 -16.57
CA PHE A 220 -4.97 -12.94 -17.97
C PHE A 220 -5.04 -14.16 -18.89
N TYR A 221 -5.41 -13.90 -20.14
CA TYR A 221 -5.24 -14.82 -21.28
C TYR A 221 -4.71 -14.03 -22.46
N ALA A 222 -3.63 -14.53 -23.06
CA ALA A 222 -3.03 -13.93 -24.25
C ALA A 222 -2.88 -14.99 -25.35
N GLN A 223 -3.01 -14.55 -26.59
CA GLN A 223 -2.64 -15.35 -27.76
C GLN A 223 -2.12 -14.44 -28.88
N SER A 224 -1.16 -14.91 -29.66
CA SER A 224 -0.74 -14.17 -30.86
C SER A 224 -1.87 -14.17 -31.91
N GLN A 225 -1.92 -13.12 -32.72
CA GLN A 225 -2.74 -13.05 -33.93
C GLN A 225 -1.81 -13.28 -35.14
N PRO A 226 -1.49 -14.53 -35.50
CA PRO A 226 -0.54 -14.77 -36.57
C PRO A 226 -1.11 -14.31 -37.91
N ARG A 227 -0.38 -13.43 -38.61
CA ARG A 227 -0.54 -13.22 -40.06
C ARG A 227 0.04 -14.39 -40.86
N ASP A 228 1.13 -15.00 -40.35
CA ASP A 228 1.96 -15.98 -41.10
C ASP A 228 2.05 -17.40 -40.48
N GLY A 229 1.21 -17.71 -39.48
CA GLY A 229 0.91 -19.09 -39.08
C GLY A 229 1.43 -19.63 -37.75
N VAL A 230 2.24 -18.90 -36.96
CA VAL A 230 2.67 -19.35 -35.62
C VAL A 230 1.80 -18.75 -34.51
N ARG A 231 1.01 -19.61 -33.85
CA ARG A 231 0.17 -19.23 -32.72
C ARG A 231 0.86 -19.54 -31.39
N TYR A 232 1.25 -18.51 -30.66
CA TYR A 232 1.66 -18.61 -29.27
C TYR A 232 0.42 -18.43 -28.39
N VAL A 233 0.24 -19.31 -27.40
CA VAL A 233 -0.84 -19.19 -26.43
C VAL A 233 -0.21 -19.23 -25.05
N TRP A 234 -0.36 -18.15 -24.30
CA TRP A 234 0.15 -18.10 -22.94
C TRP A 234 -0.84 -18.81 -22.03
N ARG A 235 -0.46 -20.02 -21.62
CA ARG A 235 -1.13 -20.86 -20.63
C ARG A 235 -0.13 -21.16 -19.52
N GLY A 236 -0.59 -21.40 -18.30
CA GLY A 236 0.29 -21.74 -17.18
C GLY A 236 -0.24 -22.89 -16.33
N PRO A 237 0.63 -23.50 -15.49
CA PRO A 237 0.30 -24.69 -14.70
C PRO A 237 -0.49 -24.40 -13.40
N ASN A 238 -0.94 -23.17 -13.15
CA ASN A 238 -1.57 -22.76 -11.89
C ASN A 238 -3.11 -22.80 -11.94
N ARG A 239 -3.74 -22.52 -10.78
CA ARG A 239 -5.20 -22.41 -10.62
C ARG A 239 -5.79 -21.65 -11.81
N THR A 240 -6.57 -22.37 -12.59
CA THR A 240 -7.14 -21.87 -13.84
C THR A 240 -8.52 -21.32 -13.52
N ASP A 241 -8.67 -20.01 -13.65
CA ASP A 241 -9.99 -19.38 -13.53
C ASP A 241 -10.68 -19.44 -14.88
N LEU A 242 -11.83 -20.13 -14.93
CA LEU A 242 -12.62 -20.23 -16.13
C LEU A 242 -13.47 -18.96 -16.31
N ARG A 243 -13.32 -18.29 -17.44
CA ARG A 243 -14.16 -17.15 -17.84
C ARG A 243 -14.86 -17.40 -19.15
N PHE A 244 -16.10 -16.93 -19.28
CA PHE A 244 -16.86 -16.98 -20.51
C PHE A 244 -16.83 -15.60 -21.17
N ILE A 245 -16.17 -15.50 -22.34
CA ILE A 245 -16.02 -14.26 -23.09
C ILE A 245 -16.68 -14.47 -24.45
N GLY A 246 -17.73 -13.70 -24.75
CA GLY A 246 -18.51 -13.88 -25.98
C GLY A 246 -19.07 -15.31 -26.15
N GLY A 247 -19.49 -15.95 -25.04
CA GLY A 247 -20.03 -17.31 -25.02
C GLY A 247 -18.99 -18.43 -25.13
N LYS A 248 -17.69 -18.13 -25.21
CA LYS A 248 -16.62 -19.14 -25.27
C LYS A 248 -15.85 -19.21 -23.95
N PRO A 249 -15.50 -20.42 -23.46
CA PRO A 249 -14.71 -20.60 -22.25
C PRO A 249 -13.23 -20.30 -22.52
N TYR A 250 -12.63 -19.54 -21.60
CA TYR A 250 -11.19 -19.24 -21.56
C TYR A 250 -10.64 -19.61 -20.20
N ALA A 251 -9.53 -20.35 -20.22
CA ALA A 251 -8.71 -20.65 -19.07
C ALA A 251 -7.76 -19.48 -18.83
N LEU A 252 -8.03 -18.66 -17.82
CA LEU A 252 -7.15 -17.56 -17.44
C LEU A 252 -6.10 -18.04 -16.45
N LYS A 253 -4.92 -17.42 -16.50
CA LYS A 253 -3.84 -17.62 -15.54
C LYS A 253 -3.78 -16.41 -14.61
N ARG A 254 -3.60 -16.66 -13.31
CA ARG A 254 -3.22 -15.61 -12.37
C ARG A 254 -1.72 -15.28 -12.46
N ALA A 255 -1.40 -14.00 -12.52
CA ALA A 255 -0.06 -13.46 -12.39
C ALA A 255 -0.04 -12.37 -11.32
N THR A 256 1.02 -12.36 -10.52
CA THR A 256 1.34 -11.25 -9.64
C THR A 256 2.26 -10.30 -10.41
N LEU A 257 1.78 -9.08 -10.61
CA LEU A 257 2.50 -8.02 -11.29
C LEU A 257 3.26 -7.18 -10.25
N GLN A 258 4.44 -6.73 -10.64
CA GLN A 258 5.26 -5.85 -9.81
C GLN A 258 5.10 -4.40 -10.27
N ALA A 259 5.10 -3.47 -9.31
CA ALA A 259 5.17 -2.04 -9.57
C ALA A 259 6.62 -1.61 -9.80
N SER A 260 6.82 -0.53 -10.56
CA SER A 260 8.16 0.06 -10.77
C SER A 260 8.63 0.94 -9.62
N SER A 261 7.71 1.42 -8.78
CA SER A 261 7.99 2.29 -7.64
C SER A 261 6.96 2.05 -6.52
N PRO A 262 7.34 2.19 -5.24
CA PRO A 262 6.45 1.98 -4.09
C PRO A 262 5.16 2.82 -4.11
N THR A 263 5.21 4.05 -4.63
CA THR A 263 4.09 5.00 -4.55
C THR A 263 3.54 5.41 -5.92
N GLU A 264 4.19 5.04 -7.02
CA GLU A 264 3.81 5.50 -8.37
C GLU A 264 4.02 4.44 -9.47
N GLY A 265 3.44 4.71 -10.63
CA GLY A 265 3.61 3.88 -11.83
C GLY A 265 2.66 2.68 -11.92
N PRO A 266 2.63 2.01 -13.10
CA PRO A 266 1.70 0.94 -13.37
C PRO A 266 2.19 -0.42 -12.83
N PHE A 267 1.25 -1.35 -12.69
CA PHE A 267 1.55 -2.77 -12.71
C PHE A 267 1.85 -3.22 -14.13
N ARG A 268 3.02 -3.83 -14.36
CA ARG A 268 3.45 -4.21 -15.71
C ARG A 268 3.33 -5.70 -15.96
N LEU A 269 2.53 -6.08 -16.96
CA LEU A 269 2.52 -7.43 -17.54
C LEU A 269 3.38 -7.44 -18.81
N ARG A 270 4.51 -8.14 -18.76
CA ARG A 270 5.38 -8.35 -19.92
C ARG A 270 5.13 -9.71 -20.56
N LEU A 271 4.84 -9.72 -21.85
CA LEU A 271 4.67 -10.92 -22.67
C LEU A 271 5.86 -11.05 -23.61
N SER A 272 6.51 -12.21 -23.57
CA SER A 272 7.61 -12.56 -24.48
C SER A 272 7.29 -13.86 -25.23
N CYS A 273 7.80 -13.97 -26.46
CA CYS A 273 7.68 -15.15 -27.33
C CYS A 273 9.04 -15.85 -27.44
N PRO A 274 9.43 -16.71 -26.49
CA PRO A 274 10.59 -17.58 -26.67
C PRO A 274 10.31 -18.66 -27.74
N GLY A 275 11.38 -19.20 -28.34
CA GLY A 275 11.34 -20.24 -29.38
C GLY A 275 10.28 -21.32 -29.13
N ALA A 276 9.42 -21.51 -30.11
CA ALA A 276 8.03 -21.96 -29.96
C ALA A 276 7.80 -23.37 -29.39
N THR A 277 6.78 -23.49 -28.54
CA THR A 277 5.88 -24.66 -28.60
C THR A 277 4.79 -24.32 -29.62
N VAL A 278 4.93 -24.88 -30.83
CA VAL A 278 3.95 -24.70 -31.91
C VAL A 278 2.69 -25.49 -31.55
N ALA A 279 1.57 -24.81 -31.33
CA ALA A 279 0.28 -25.50 -31.31
C ALA A 279 -0.04 -25.97 -32.74
N PRO A 280 -0.42 -27.24 -32.96
CA PRO A 280 -0.80 -27.70 -34.30
C PRO A 280 -2.00 -26.90 -34.80
N LYS A 281 -1.97 -26.54 -36.09
CA LYS A 281 -3.11 -25.94 -36.79
C LYS A 281 -4.31 -26.87 -36.60
N ARG A 282 -5.40 -26.33 -36.03
CA ARG A 282 -6.73 -26.95 -36.11
C ARG A 282 -7.42 -26.46 -37.36
#